data_AF-A5V0F1-F1
#
_entry.id   AF-A5V0F1-F1
#
_cell.length_a   1.000
_cell.length_b   1.000
_cell.length_c   1.000
_cell.angle_alpha   90.00
_cell.angle_beta   90.00
_cell.angle_gamma   90.00
#
_symmetry.space_group_name_H-M   'P 1'
#
loop_
_entity.id
_entity.type
_entity.pdbx_description
1 polymer ?
#
loop_
_entity_poly.entity_id
_entity_poly.type
_entity_poly.pdbx_seq_one_letter_code
_entity_poly.pdbx_strand_id
1 'polypeptide(L)'
;MIQHSFIFEDQEDVVIFRDPAFEQNKRHAIHRWVPWIAGFSADFVVDALRRYLPDGAGRNTCVLDPFAGVGTTLVESIRHGHNAIGFEINPFAALAARVKCTAFLLDPASVRAHIVAFEQRARRITEAIDQAWACGDDLARLLPAPASRPPAAFRSRVPFFSPAVERKVLHCLDLIHAVPDPQVRDLMLLAFGSILVHVSNYSYEPSLGSRSAVGKADVLNADVAGLLSARLYDMEHDIIVYRRDMMQFQPFPEGKVINDDSRQVRHILPDSSIDIVITSPPYLNPLEKINLAKSIVQELLSQNIHPLPPPIFEGAGVYALYYSGSHDLYASLALSSGKEEKPIYVGKAVPPGARIGGYGLNTPPGAVLFNRLREHALSIEQAQDLDLTDFRCRYLVVDDIWIPLAETLLIEMYQPVWNTIVPGFGNHAPGKGRHKQPATCNLQPATCNLQPVTCNLQPVTCNLQPATCNVQPPTCNLQPSRSLSISCATLAYLNVIKYTSHIPLLMVNRWF
;
A
#
# COMPACT_ATOMS: atom_id res chain seq x y z
N MET A 1 -40.99 -15.20 -30.25
CA MET A 1 -41.31 -15.86 -28.98
C MET A 1 -40.06 -16.64 -28.59
N ILE A 2 -39.50 -16.30 -27.43
CA ILE A 2 -38.15 -16.63 -26.97
C ILE A 2 -38.02 -18.13 -26.70
N GLN A 3 -36.94 -18.75 -27.19
CA GLN A 3 -36.17 -19.77 -26.47
C GLN A 3 -34.98 -20.18 -27.34
N HIS A 4 -33.77 -19.75 -26.96
CA HIS A 4 -32.64 -20.65 -26.81
C HIS A 4 -31.64 -20.01 -25.85
N SER A 5 -31.49 -20.71 -24.74
CA SER A 5 -30.56 -20.60 -23.64
C SER A 5 -29.11 -20.51 -24.08
N PHE A 6 -28.38 -19.49 -23.62
CA PHE A 6 -26.95 -19.60 -23.37
C PHE A 6 -26.75 -19.83 -21.88
N ILE A 7 -26.35 -21.06 -21.56
CA ILE A 7 -25.83 -21.46 -20.26
C ILE A 7 -24.50 -20.70 -20.11
N PHE A 8 -24.48 -19.70 -19.24
CA PHE A 8 -23.23 -19.22 -18.65
C PHE A 8 -22.93 -20.19 -17.51
N GLU A 9 -22.13 -21.21 -17.79
CA GLU A 9 -21.48 -21.99 -16.74
C GLU A 9 -20.29 -21.17 -16.22
N ASP A 10 -20.39 -20.90 -14.92
CA ASP A 10 -19.45 -20.30 -13.98
C ASP A 10 -19.04 -18.84 -14.20
N GLN A 11 -19.83 -17.97 -13.55
CA GLN A 11 -19.30 -16.79 -12.90
C GLN A 11 -18.11 -17.20 -12.02
N GLU A 12 -16.89 -16.81 -12.38
CA GLU A 12 -15.88 -16.59 -11.34
C GLU A 12 -16.47 -15.49 -10.44
N ASP A 13 -16.96 -15.89 -9.26
CA ASP A 13 -17.38 -14.98 -8.21
C ASP A 13 -16.32 -13.89 -8.08
N VAL A 14 -16.66 -12.66 -8.48
CA VAL A 14 -15.81 -11.49 -8.22
C VAL A 14 -15.83 -11.31 -6.71
N VAL A 15 -14.87 -11.93 -6.03
CA VAL A 15 -14.72 -11.84 -4.58
C VAL A 15 -14.18 -10.46 -4.27
N ILE A 16 -15.09 -9.57 -3.88
CA ILE A 16 -14.76 -8.23 -3.41
C ILE A 16 -14.29 -8.39 -1.96
N PHE A 17 -12.98 -8.36 -1.74
CA PHE A 17 -12.41 -8.15 -0.41
C PHE A 17 -12.86 -6.79 0.12
N ARG A 18 -13.31 -6.74 1.38
CA ARG A 18 -13.55 -5.47 2.06
C ARG A 18 -12.23 -4.71 2.27
N ASP A 19 -12.36 -3.39 2.42
CA ASP A 19 -11.24 -2.45 2.54
C ASP A 19 -10.19 -2.96 3.54
N PRO A 20 -8.92 -3.17 3.12
CA PRO A 20 -7.87 -3.62 4.01
C PRO A 20 -7.43 -2.55 5.02
N ALA A 21 -7.88 -1.31 4.96
CA ALA A 21 -7.44 -0.25 5.89
C ALA A 21 -7.93 -0.45 7.34
N PHE A 22 -7.07 -0.22 8.32
CA PHE A 22 -7.36 -0.42 9.76
C PHE A 22 -8.48 0.46 10.31
N GLU A 23 -8.97 1.48 9.60
CA GLU A 23 -9.80 2.54 10.20
C GLU A 23 -11.03 2.01 10.95
N GLN A 24 -11.68 0.97 10.39
CA GLN A 24 -12.85 0.36 11.01
C GLN A 24 -12.52 -0.31 12.35
N ASN A 25 -11.35 -0.96 12.47
CA ASN A 25 -10.89 -1.71 13.65
C ASN A 25 -10.88 -0.87 14.94
N LYS A 26 -10.81 0.46 14.85
CA LYS A 26 -10.92 1.38 16.00
C LYS A 26 -12.25 1.25 16.76
N ARG A 27 -13.26 0.62 16.16
CA ARG A 27 -14.59 0.41 16.76
C ARG A 27 -14.88 -1.05 17.13
N HIS A 28 -14.09 -2.00 16.64
CA HIS A 28 -14.31 -3.41 16.93
C HIS A 28 -13.73 -3.80 18.28
N ALA A 29 -14.48 -4.59 19.05
CA ALA A 29 -14.02 -5.18 20.29
C ALA A 29 -12.68 -5.90 20.09
N ILE A 30 -11.80 -5.84 21.09
CA ILE A 30 -10.41 -6.36 21.05
C ILE A 30 -9.48 -5.55 20.14
N HIS A 31 -9.87 -5.24 18.90
CA HIS A 31 -9.01 -4.50 17.97
C HIS A 31 -8.78 -3.06 18.39
N ARG A 32 -9.81 -2.40 18.93
CA ARG A 32 -9.78 -1.01 19.40
C ARG A 32 -8.82 -0.74 20.56
N TRP A 33 -8.31 -1.79 21.21
CA TRP A 33 -7.39 -1.68 22.34
C TRP A 33 -6.06 -1.02 21.97
N VAL A 34 -5.60 -1.24 20.73
CA VAL A 34 -4.39 -0.62 20.19
C VAL A 34 -4.66 -0.21 18.74
N PRO A 35 -5.06 1.05 18.50
CA PRO A 35 -5.21 1.58 17.16
C PRO A 35 -3.86 1.61 16.44
N TRP A 36 -3.64 0.70 15.50
CA TRP A 36 -2.37 0.55 14.79
C TRP A 36 -2.53 0.95 13.33
N ILE A 37 -2.04 2.14 12.97
CA ILE A 37 -2.27 2.71 11.62
C ILE A 37 -1.73 1.80 10.50
N ALA A 38 -0.62 1.09 10.75
CA ALA A 38 -0.04 0.16 9.79
C ALA A 38 -0.69 -1.23 9.77
N GLY A 39 -1.71 -1.47 10.61
CA GLY A 39 -2.48 -2.71 10.58
C GLY A 39 -3.43 -2.75 9.38
N PHE A 40 -4.00 -3.92 9.11
CA PHE A 40 -5.12 -4.05 8.18
C PHE A 40 -6.42 -4.37 8.92
N SER A 41 -7.54 -4.24 8.21
CA SER A 41 -8.88 -4.44 8.75
C SER A 41 -9.13 -5.89 9.15
N ALA A 42 -9.93 -6.09 10.19
CA ALA A 42 -10.41 -7.40 10.60
C ALA A 42 -11.23 -8.05 9.48
N ASP A 43 -12.08 -7.26 8.83
CA ASP A 43 -12.96 -7.68 7.75
C ASP A 43 -12.22 -8.28 6.56
N PHE A 44 -11.08 -7.68 6.16
CA PHE A 44 -10.22 -8.25 5.13
C PHE A 44 -9.71 -9.65 5.51
N VAL A 45 -9.32 -9.85 6.78
CA VAL A 45 -8.87 -11.17 7.26
C VAL A 45 -10.00 -12.18 7.18
N VAL A 46 -11.20 -11.79 7.62
CA VAL A 46 -12.38 -12.65 7.57
C VAL A 46 -12.69 -13.08 6.14
N ASP A 47 -12.62 -12.15 5.19
CA ASP A 47 -12.84 -12.44 3.77
C ASP A 47 -11.77 -13.41 3.23
N ALA A 48 -10.51 -13.25 3.62
CA ALA A 48 -9.42 -14.16 3.27
C ALA A 48 -9.61 -15.56 3.86
N LEU A 49 -9.98 -15.67 5.14
CA LEU A 49 -10.23 -16.96 5.78
C LEU A 49 -11.36 -17.71 5.07
N ARG A 50 -12.50 -17.07 4.86
CA ARG A 50 -13.67 -17.66 4.18
C ARG A 50 -13.37 -18.07 2.74
N ARG A 51 -12.54 -17.30 2.04
CA ARG A 51 -12.25 -17.54 0.63
C ARG A 51 -11.30 -18.72 0.40
N TYR A 52 -10.32 -18.87 1.27
CA TYR A 52 -9.18 -19.75 1.02
C TYR A 52 -9.13 -20.98 1.91
N LEU A 53 -9.78 -20.97 3.06
CA LEU A 53 -9.93 -22.14 3.92
C LEU A 53 -11.28 -22.82 3.67
N PRO A 54 -11.34 -24.17 3.73
CA PRO A 54 -12.60 -24.88 3.56
C PRO A 54 -13.57 -24.58 4.71
N ASP A 55 -14.86 -24.52 4.39
CA ASP A 55 -15.91 -24.42 5.41
C ASP A 55 -15.82 -25.59 6.39
N GLY A 56 -15.95 -25.28 7.69
CA GLY A 56 -15.86 -26.29 8.74
C GLY A 56 -14.45 -26.84 9.01
N ALA A 57 -13.40 -26.31 8.35
CA ALA A 57 -12.02 -26.72 8.63
C ALA A 57 -11.61 -26.41 10.08
N GLY A 58 -12.11 -25.29 10.62
CA GLY A 58 -11.94 -24.88 12.01
C GLY A 58 -10.51 -25.10 12.50
N ARG A 59 -10.37 -25.89 13.56
CA ARG A 59 -9.08 -26.14 14.23
C ARG A 59 -8.11 -27.03 13.49
N ASN A 60 -8.52 -27.64 12.38
CA ASN A 60 -7.63 -28.46 11.57
C ASN A 60 -6.73 -27.62 10.67
N THR A 61 -6.91 -26.30 10.66
CA THR A 61 -6.04 -25.38 9.92
C THR A 61 -5.24 -24.46 10.84
N CYS A 62 -4.07 -24.08 10.36
CA CYS A 62 -3.16 -23.15 11.00
C CYS A 62 -2.87 -21.96 10.07
N VAL A 63 -3.18 -20.76 10.56
CA VAL A 63 -2.91 -19.49 9.89
C VAL A 63 -1.58 -18.93 10.40
N LEU A 64 -0.73 -18.45 9.50
CA LEU A 64 0.53 -17.79 9.84
C LEU A 64 0.50 -16.30 9.48
N ASP A 65 0.96 -15.47 10.40
CA ASP A 65 1.34 -14.09 10.13
C ASP A 65 2.82 -13.85 10.53
N PRO A 66 3.78 -13.85 9.59
CA PRO A 66 5.19 -13.63 9.89
C PRO A 66 5.52 -12.19 10.30
N PHE A 67 4.54 -11.28 10.27
CA PHE A 67 4.68 -9.89 10.72
C PHE A 67 3.41 -9.42 11.42
N ALA A 68 3.10 -10.08 12.54
CA ALA A 68 1.80 -10.06 13.19
C ALA A 68 1.37 -8.69 13.72
N GLY A 69 2.30 -7.76 13.96
CA GLY A 69 2.01 -6.45 14.53
C GLY A 69 1.22 -6.59 15.83
N VAL A 70 0.06 -5.93 15.90
CA VAL A 70 -0.85 -6.00 17.06
C VAL A 70 -1.89 -7.13 16.96
N GLY A 71 -1.72 -8.06 16.02
CA GLY A 71 -2.40 -9.36 16.00
C GLY A 71 -3.74 -9.43 15.25
N THR A 72 -4.04 -8.56 14.28
CA THR A 72 -5.32 -8.61 13.55
C THR A 72 -5.59 -10.00 12.96
N THR A 73 -4.62 -10.53 12.20
CA THR A 73 -4.71 -11.87 11.59
C THR A 73 -5.00 -12.95 12.62
N LEU A 74 -4.22 -12.95 13.71
CA LEU A 74 -4.30 -14.00 14.71
C LEU A 74 -5.64 -13.97 15.44
N VAL A 75 -6.07 -12.78 15.87
CA VAL A 75 -7.36 -12.61 16.57
C VAL A 75 -8.51 -13.08 15.69
N GLU A 76 -8.55 -12.66 14.43
CA GLU A 76 -9.64 -13.06 13.53
C GLU A 76 -9.59 -14.54 13.16
N SER A 77 -8.40 -15.12 13.00
CA SER A 77 -8.24 -16.56 12.78
C SER A 77 -8.81 -17.36 13.95
N ILE A 78 -8.48 -16.97 15.18
CA ILE A 78 -8.97 -17.61 16.42
C ILE A 78 -10.48 -17.44 16.55
N ARG A 79 -11.02 -16.25 16.27
CA ARG A 79 -12.48 -15.98 16.28
C ARG A 79 -13.26 -16.83 15.30
N HIS A 80 -12.63 -17.28 14.22
CA HIS A 80 -13.23 -18.14 13.20
C HIS A 80 -12.88 -19.61 13.39
N GLY A 81 -12.31 -19.99 14.54
CA GLY A 81 -12.09 -21.38 14.91
C GLY A 81 -10.74 -21.96 14.46
N HIS A 82 -9.87 -21.17 13.82
CA HIS A 82 -8.58 -21.63 13.29
C HIS A 82 -7.45 -21.43 14.30
N ASN A 83 -6.45 -22.32 14.27
CA ASN A 83 -5.23 -22.06 15.02
C ASN A 83 -4.44 -20.94 14.31
N ALA A 84 -3.68 -20.16 15.08
CA ALA A 84 -2.93 -19.05 14.54
C ALA A 84 -1.53 -18.96 15.17
N ILE A 85 -0.54 -18.72 14.32
CA ILE A 85 0.84 -18.46 14.73
C ILE A 85 1.25 -17.10 14.16
N GLY A 86 1.89 -16.28 14.98
CA GLY A 86 2.42 -14.99 14.54
C GLY A 86 3.83 -14.72 15.04
N PHE A 87 4.61 -14.02 14.23
CA PHE A 87 5.92 -13.48 14.59
C PHE A 87 5.87 -11.97 14.67
N GLU A 88 6.47 -11.38 15.70
CA GLU A 88 6.58 -9.93 15.84
C GLU A 88 7.84 -9.59 16.63
N ILE A 89 8.68 -8.70 16.11
CA ILE A 89 9.95 -8.33 16.76
C ILE A 89 9.76 -7.28 17.86
N ASN A 90 8.76 -6.40 17.71
CA ASN A 90 8.48 -5.34 18.65
C ASN A 90 7.81 -5.92 19.92
N PRO A 91 8.44 -5.82 21.11
CA PRO A 91 7.91 -6.46 22.31
C PRO A 91 6.53 -5.96 22.74
N PHE A 92 6.22 -4.68 22.49
CA PHE A 92 4.91 -4.12 22.83
C PHE A 92 3.83 -4.61 21.86
N ALA A 93 4.12 -4.65 20.57
CA ALA A 93 3.19 -5.20 19.57
C ALA A 93 2.95 -6.71 19.80
N ALA A 94 4.00 -7.47 20.12
CA ALA A 94 3.91 -8.87 20.49
C ALA A 94 3.10 -9.09 21.79
N LEU A 95 3.27 -8.24 22.82
CA LEU A 95 2.41 -8.24 24.01
C LEU A 95 0.94 -7.99 23.63
N ALA A 96 0.68 -6.98 22.80
CA ALA A 96 -0.67 -6.65 22.35
C ALA A 96 -1.32 -7.83 21.61
N ALA A 97 -0.62 -8.42 20.64
CA ALA A 97 -1.10 -9.58 19.90
C ALA A 97 -1.40 -10.75 20.85
N ARG A 98 -0.47 -11.08 21.77
CA ARG A 98 -0.63 -12.21 22.69
C ARG A 98 -1.83 -12.03 23.62
N VAL A 99 -1.93 -10.87 24.27
CA VAL A 99 -3.04 -10.54 25.18
C VAL A 99 -4.37 -10.58 24.45
N LYS A 100 -4.45 -10.01 23.25
CA LYS A 100 -5.67 -10.04 22.44
C LYS A 100 -6.04 -11.46 22.02
N CYS A 101 -5.08 -12.31 21.66
CA CYS A 101 -5.34 -13.70 21.27
C CYS A 101 -5.95 -14.50 22.42
N THR A 102 -5.48 -14.32 23.65
CA THR A 102 -5.92 -15.11 24.81
C THR A 102 -6.93 -14.40 25.71
N ALA A 103 -7.37 -13.19 25.36
CA ALA A 103 -8.25 -12.35 26.19
C ALA A 103 -9.53 -13.08 26.62
N PHE A 104 -10.10 -13.92 25.75
CA PHE A 104 -11.31 -14.68 26.05
C PHE A 104 -11.14 -15.71 27.18
N LEU A 105 -9.91 -16.11 27.52
CA LEU A 105 -9.62 -17.06 28.60
C LEU A 105 -9.74 -16.42 29.99
N LEU A 106 -9.56 -15.10 30.09
CA LEU A 106 -9.64 -14.35 31.34
C LEU A 106 -11.05 -14.46 31.97
N ASP A 107 -11.09 -14.61 33.28
CA ASP A 107 -12.33 -14.51 34.05
C ASP A 107 -12.72 -13.03 34.25
N PRO A 108 -13.87 -12.56 33.71
CA PRO A 108 -14.29 -11.17 33.86
C PRO A 108 -14.43 -10.73 35.32
N ALA A 109 -14.86 -11.61 36.23
CA ALA A 109 -15.00 -11.27 37.64
C ALA A 109 -13.64 -11.01 38.30
N SER A 110 -12.65 -11.86 38.03
CA SER A 110 -11.26 -11.64 38.44
C SER A 110 -10.70 -10.33 37.86
N VAL A 111 -10.89 -10.06 36.56
CA VAL A 111 -10.44 -8.81 35.92
C VAL A 111 -11.07 -7.60 36.62
N ARG A 112 -12.39 -7.58 36.82
CA ARG A 112 -13.11 -6.50 37.52
C ARG A 112 -12.53 -6.24 38.91
N ALA A 113 -12.29 -7.30 39.69
CA ALA A 113 -11.75 -7.17 41.04
C ALA A 113 -10.36 -6.50 41.05
N HIS A 114 -9.50 -6.85 40.08
CA HIS A 114 -8.18 -6.23 39.94
C HIS A 114 -8.28 -4.77 39.49
N ILE A 115 -9.21 -4.42 38.60
CA ILE A 115 -9.43 -3.03 38.17
C ILE A 115 -9.84 -2.17 39.36
N VAL A 116 -10.83 -2.62 40.16
CA VAL A 116 -11.30 -1.89 41.36
C VAL A 116 -10.17 -1.70 42.37
N ALA A 117 -9.40 -2.76 42.65
CA ALA A 117 -8.27 -2.70 43.57
C ALA A 117 -7.15 -1.76 43.08
N PHE A 118 -6.86 -1.78 41.78
CA PHE A 118 -5.91 -0.88 41.13
C PHE A 118 -6.38 0.58 41.25
N GLU A 119 -7.62 0.86 40.83
CA GLU A 119 -8.19 2.22 40.82
C GLU A 119 -8.15 2.85 42.21
N GLN A 120 -8.57 2.13 43.26
CA GLN A 120 -8.54 2.62 44.65
C GLN A 120 -7.12 2.94 45.15
N ARG A 121 -6.10 2.18 44.73
CA ARG A 121 -4.72 2.42 45.13
C ARG A 121 -4.09 3.55 44.31
N ALA A 122 -4.30 3.52 42.99
CA ALA A 122 -3.79 4.50 42.06
C ALA A 122 -4.35 5.90 42.39
N ARG A 123 -5.66 6.05 42.56
CA ARG A 123 -6.29 7.35 42.89
C ARG A 123 -5.72 7.98 44.15
N ARG A 124 -5.60 7.21 45.24
CA ARG A 124 -5.00 7.72 46.49
C ARG A 124 -3.60 8.30 46.29
N ILE A 125 -2.78 7.66 45.45
CA ILE A 125 -1.42 8.11 45.17
C ILE A 125 -1.44 9.31 44.21
N THR A 126 -2.22 9.25 43.13
CA THR A 126 -2.25 10.31 42.12
C THR A 126 -2.89 11.59 42.62
N GLU A 127 -3.91 11.52 43.48
CA GLU A 127 -4.54 12.68 44.13
C GLU A 127 -3.56 13.43 45.04
N ALA A 128 -2.73 12.70 45.79
CA ALA A 128 -1.68 13.32 46.60
C ALA A 128 -0.64 14.05 45.71
N ILE A 129 -0.29 13.48 44.55
CA ILE A 129 0.58 14.13 43.56
C ILE A 129 -0.10 15.37 42.97
N ASP A 130 -1.39 15.30 42.68
CA ASP A 130 -2.17 16.42 42.15
C ASP A 130 -2.23 17.60 43.13
N GLN A 131 -2.44 17.31 44.42
CA GLN A 131 -2.44 18.32 45.47
C GLN A 131 -1.06 18.98 45.60
N ALA A 132 0.01 18.19 45.67
CA ALA A 132 1.36 18.74 45.78
C ALA A 132 1.74 19.57 44.53
N TRP A 133 1.36 19.10 43.33
CA TRP A 133 1.56 19.86 42.09
C TRP A 133 0.80 21.19 42.10
N ALA A 134 -0.45 21.22 42.56
CA ALA A 134 -1.25 22.44 42.65
C ALA A 134 -0.67 23.45 43.68
N CYS A 135 -0.02 22.96 44.73
CA CYS A 135 0.68 23.78 45.72
C CYS A 135 2.08 24.26 45.27
N GLY A 136 2.59 23.76 44.13
CA GLY A 136 3.94 24.07 43.64
C GLY A 136 5.05 23.36 44.40
N ASP A 137 4.75 22.23 45.05
CA ASP A 137 5.72 21.45 45.82
C ASP A 137 6.76 20.77 44.93
N ASP A 138 7.94 20.51 45.50
CA ASP A 138 8.96 19.70 44.85
C ASP A 138 8.52 18.22 44.82
N LEU A 139 7.93 17.82 43.68
CA LEU A 139 7.44 16.47 43.45
C LEU A 139 8.53 15.41 43.59
N ALA A 140 9.83 15.73 43.51
CA ALA A 140 10.89 14.75 43.74
C ALA A 140 10.96 14.29 45.21
N ARG A 141 10.51 15.13 46.15
CA ARG A 141 10.56 14.87 47.60
C ARG A 141 9.30 14.20 48.15
N LEU A 142 8.24 14.13 47.36
CA LEU A 142 7.01 13.47 47.79
C LEU A 142 7.30 12.00 48.12
N LEU A 143 6.62 11.45 49.12
CA LEU A 143 6.74 10.05 49.52
C LEU A 143 5.37 9.36 49.48
N PRO A 144 5.33 8.04 49.18
CA PRO A 144 6.47 7.20 48.79
C PRO A 144 6.99 7.53 47.39
N ALA A 145 8.29 7.34 47.15
CA ALA A 145 8.86 7.38 45.80
C ALA A 145 8.42 6.16 44.98
N PRO A 146 8.26 6.27 43.65
CA PRO A 146 8.04 5.10 42.82
C PRO A 146 9.25 4.16 42.89
N ALA A 147 8.99 2.86 42.88
CA ALA A 147 10.01 1.83 42.82
C ALA A 147 10.60 1.71 41.40
N SER A 148 9.74 1.84 40.38
CA SER A 148 10.13 1.91 38.98
C SER A 148 10.83 3.23 38.64
N ARG A 149 11.68 3.19 37.61
CA ARG A 149 12.37 4.36 37.06
C ARG A 149 12.24 4.37 35.53
N PRO A 150 12.30 5.56 34.89
CA PRO A 150 12.38 5.62 33.43
C PRO A 150 13.60 4.83 32.93
N PRO A 151 13.51 4.11 31.80
CA PRO A 151 14.66 3.40 31.24
C PRO A 151 15.82 4.36 30.94
N ALA A 152 17.06 3.91 31.13
CA ALA A 152 18.24 4.78 31.03
C ALA A 152 18.36 5.48 29.65
N ALA A 153 18.01 4.77 28.58
CA ALA A 153 18.02 5.27 27.20
C ALA A 153 16.73 6.01 26.78
N PHE A 154 15.73 6.11 27.67
CA PHE A 154 14.45 6.75 27.37
C PHE A 154 14.56 8.27 27.56
N ARG A 155 15.30 8.92 26.66
CA ARG A 155 15.55 10.37 26.69
C ARG A 155 15.40 10.97 25.29
N SER A 156 14.88 12.17 25.23
CA SER A 156 14.71 12.95 24.01
C SER A 156 14.85 14.45 24.32
N ARG A 157 14.89 15.30 23.28
CA ARG A 157 15.03 16.76 23.44
C ARG A 157 13.85 17.38 24.22
N VAL A 158 12.65 16.83 24.05
CA VAL A 158 11.44 17.21 24.79
C VAL A 158 11.12 16.06 25.73
N PRO A 159 11.10 16.25 27.06
CA PRO A 159 10.77 15.18 27.99
C PRO A 159 9.46 14.49 27.62
N PHE A 160 9.44 13.16 27.59
CA PHE A 160 8.22 12.40 27.25
C PHE A 160 7.05 12.73 28.17
N PHE A 161 7.32 12.92 29.46
CA PHE A 161 6.32 13.27 30.46
C PHE A 161 6.80 14.48 31.27
N SER A 162 5.86 15.28 31.76
CA SER A 162 6.14 16.26 32.81
C SER A 162 6.40 15.57 34.15
N PRO A 163 7.04 16.23 35.13
CA PRO A 163 7.36 15.60 36.42
C PRO A 163 6.15 15.01 37.15
N ALA A 164 4.99 15.68 37.10
CA ALA A 164 3.76 15.20 37.69
C ALA A 164 3.25 13.93 36.98
N VAL A 165 3.19 13.95 35.65
CA VAL A 165 2.73 12.80 34.85
C VAL A 165 3.69 11.63 35.00
N GLU A 166 5.00 11.85 34.89
CA GLU A 166 6.01 10.79 35.02
C GLU A 166 5.85 10.05 36.34
N ARG A 167 5.70 10.79 37.45
CA ARG A 167 5.54 10.20 38.77
C ARG A 167 4.27 9.35 38.89
N LYS A 168 3.14 9.82 38.32
CA LYS A 168 1.89 9.04 38.27
C LYS A 168 2.03 7.78 37.40
N VAL A 169 2.68 7.91 36.24
CA VAL A 169 2.96 6.81 35.31
C VAL A 169 3.79 5.72 36.00
N LEU A 170 4.85 6.09 36.71
CA LEU A 170 5.72 5.14 37.42
C LEU A 170 5.00 4.45 38.59
N HIS A 171 4.20 5.16 39.37
CA HIS A 171 3.40 4.54 40.42
C HIS A 171 2.33 3.59 39.87
N CYS A 172 1.68 3.95 38.75
CA CYS A 172 0.75 3.05 38.08
C CYS A 172 1.47 1.77 37.60
N LEU A 173 2.67 1.92 37.02
CA LEU A 173 3.50 0.79 36.59
C LEU A 173 3.88 -0.12 37.77
N ASP A 174 4.26 0.43 38.92
CA ASP A 174 4.56 -0.34 40.13
C ASP A 174 3.35 -1.16 40.61
N LEU A 175 2.16 -0.55 40.61
CA LEU A 175 0.92 -1.23 40.98
C LEU A 175 0.59 -2.36 40.02
N ILE A 176 0.84 -2.18 38.72
CA ILE A 176 0.64 -3.22 37.70
C ILE A 176 1.65 -4.37 37.91
N HIS A 177 2.93 -4.06 38.14
CA HIS A 177 3.95 -5.07 38.40
C HIS A 177 3.67 -5.91 39.66
N ALA A 178 2.97 -5.32 40.65
CA ALA A 178 2.55 -6.02 41.86
C ALA A 178 1.34 -6.95 41.67
N VAL A 179 0.71 -6.99 40.48
CA VAL A 179 -0.41 -7.90 40.19
C VAL A 179 0.10 -9.35 40.10
N PRO A 180 -0.42 -10.28 40.93
CA PRO A 180 0.08 -11.66 40.97
C PRO A 180 -0.26 -12.47 39.72
N ASP A 181 -1.48 -12.32 39.21
CA ASP A 181 -1.95 -13.03 38.01
C ASP A 181 -1.23 -12.49 36.77
N PRO A 182 -0.42 -13.30 36.08
CA PRO A 182 0.35 -12.84 34.92
C PRO A 182 -0.54 -12.46 33.73
N GLN A 183 -1.69 -13.10 33.53
CA GLN A 183 -2.56 -12.77 32.39
C GLN A 183 -3.28 -11.44 32.63
N VAL A 184 -3.75 -11.20 33.85
CA VAL A 184 -4.35 -9.91 34.24
C VAL A 184 -3.28 -8.81 34.23
N ARG A 185 -2.06 -9.10 34.69
CA ARG A 185 -0.93 -8.17 34.63
C ARG A 185 -0.59 -7.77 33.19
N ASP A 186 -0.50 -8.74 32.27
CA ASP A 186 -0.25 -8.47 30.85
C ASP A 186 -1.38 -7.63 30.21
N LEU A 187 -2.65 -7.91 30.56
CA LEU A 187 -3.79 -7.06 30.17
C LEU A 187 -3.63 -5.62 30.66
N MET A 188 -3.24 -5.45 31.93
CA MET A 188 -3.04 -4.13 32.51
C MET A 188 -1.82 -3.39 31.93
N LEU A 189 -0.75 -4.10 31.60
CA LEU A 189 0.40 -3.55 30.88
C LEU A 189 0.02 -3.08 29.47
N LEU A 190 -0.82 -3.83 28.76
CA LEU A 190 -1.35 -3.42 27.46
C LEU A 190 -2.21 -2.15 27.58
N ALA A 191 -3.13 -2.12 28.55
CA ALA A 191 -3.96 -0.94 28.83
C ALA A 191 -3.10 0.28 29.15
N PHE A 192 -2.08 0.11 30.00
CA PHE A 192 -1.12 1.15 30.36
C PHE A 192 -0.38 1.68 29.14
N GLY A 193 0.22 0.80 28.32
CA GLY A 193 0.92 1.20 27.11
C GLY A 193 0.04 1.95 26.10
N SER A 194 -1.25 1.58 26.00
CA SER A 194 -2.20 2.20 25.07
C SER A 194 -2.51 3.67 25.38
N ILE A 195 -2.31 4.12 26.63
CA ILE A 195 -2.62 5.50 27.06
C ILE A 195 -1.37 6.40 27.13
N LEU A 196 -0.15 5.84 27.05
CA LEU A 196 1.08 6.59 27.32
C LEU A 196 1.26 7.78 26.39
N VAL A 197 1.01 7.62 25.09
CA VAL A 197 1.12 8.73 24.13
C VAL A 197 0.12 9.83 24.47
N HIS A 198 -1.10 9.49 24.90
CA HIS A 198 -2.14 10.46 25.21
C HIS A 198 -1.77 11.38 26.37
N VAL A 199 -1.10 10.86 27.40
CA VAL A 199 -0.66 11.63 28.57
C VAL A 199 0.75 12.21 28.42
N SER A 200 1.42 11.95 27.30
CA SER A 200 2.79 12.42 27.03
C SER A 200 2.84 13.81 26.39
N ASN A 201 4.03 14.40 26.35
CA ASN A 201 4.36 15.57 25.53
C ASN A 201 4.60 15.21 24.05
N TYR A 202 4.19 14.01 23.63
CA TYR A 202 4.20 13.55 22.25
C TYR A 202 2.76 13.37 21.74
N SER A 203 2.60 13.52 20.44
CA SER A 203 1.35 13.29 19.71
C SER A 203 1.66 12.40 18.52
N TYR A 204 0.69 11.56 18.16
CA TYR A 204 0.78 10.74 16.97
C TYR A 204 0.01 11.44 15.84
N GLU A 205 0.75 12.10 14.93
CA GLU A 205 0.21 12.76 13.73
C GLU A 205 1.11 12.45 12.54
N PRO A 206 0.56 11.72 11.54
CA PRO A 206 1.17 10.62 10.75
C PRO A 206 2.34 9.79 11.33
N SER A 207 3.14 10.34 12.23
CA SER A 207 4.26 9.75 12.94
C SER A 207 4.29 10.29 14.37
N LEU A 208 5.15 9.74 15.22
CA LEU A 208 5.31 10.21 16.60
C LEU A 208 6.15 11.50 16.60
N GLY A 209 5.56 12.62 17.03
CA GLY A 209 6.23 13.92 17.14
C GLY A 209 5.97 14.59 18.49
N SER A 210 6.77 15.60 18.85
CA SER A 210 6.47 16.40 20.06
C SER A 210 5.19 17.21 19.85
N ARG A 211 4.43 17.43 20.92
CA ARG A 211 3.21 18.23 20.88
C ARG A 211 3.48 19.65 20.40
N SER A 212 4.56 20.25 20.87
CA SER A 212 5.03 21.56 20.43
C SER A 212 5.29 21.64 18.92
N ALA A 213 5.79 20.58 18.30
CA ALA A 213 6.06 20.56 16.85
C ALA A 213 4.77 20.55 16.01
N VAL A 214 3.66 20.09 16.57
CA VAL A 214 2.33 20.06 15.93
C VAL A 214 1.39 21.14 16.47
N GLY A 215 1.94 22.18 17.11
CA GLY A 215 1.17 23.32 17.62
C GLY A 215 0.29 23.02 18.85
N LYS A 216 0.53 21.91 19.55
CA LYS A 216 -0.18 21.54 20.79
C LYS A 216 0.65 21.90 22.02
N ALA A 217 -0.04 22.33 23.08
CA ALA A 217 0.60 22.55 24.38
C ALA A 217 1.06 21.22 25.00
N ASP A 218 2.14 21.28 25.77
CA ASP A 218 2.67 20.17 26.56
C ASP A 218 1.69 19.77 27.69
N VAL A 219 1.74 18.50 28.08
CA VAL A 219 0.90 17.94 29.14
C VAL A 219 1.60 18.08 30.48
N LEU A 220 1.31 19.17 31.18
CA LEU A 220 1.90 19.47 32.49
C LEU A 220 1.37 18.61 33.63
N ASN A 221 0.13 18.09 33.49
CA ASN A 221 -0.49 17.17 34.41
C ASN A 221 -1.61 16.40 33.69
N ALA A 222 -1.95 15.19 34.16
CA ALA A 222 -3.00 14.34 33.58
C ALA A 222 -3.60 13.37 34.62
N ASP A 223 -4.87 13.00 34.43
CA ASP A 223 -5.53 11.94 35.21
C ASP A 223 -5.15 10.55 34.68
N VAL A 224 -3.90 10.13 34.95
CA VAL A 224 -3.37 8.84 34.50
C VAL A 224 -4.18 7.66 35.06
N ALA A 225 -4.55 7.71 36.35
CA ALA A 225 -5.29 6.64 37.01
C ALA A 225 -6.71 6.49 36.43
N GLY A 226 -7.42 7.61 36.23
CA GLY A 226 -8.75 7.60 35.63
C GLY A 226 -8.75 7.13 34.18
N LEU A 227 -7.82 7.63 33.35
CA LEU A 227 -7.70 7.20 31.95
C LEU A 227 -7.37 5.71 31.82
N LEU A 228 -6.46 5.20 32.66
CA LEU A 228 -6.13 3.78 32.68
C LEU A 228 -7.30 2.93 33.16
N SER A 229 -8.00 3.35 34.21
CA SER A 229 -9.17 2.63 34.73
C SER A 229 -10.29 2.59 33.70
N ALA A 230 -10.58 3.70 33.03
CA ALA A 230 -11.54 3.76 31.93
C ALA A 230 -11.18 2.78 30.80
N ARG A 231 -9.91 2.77 30.38
CA ARG A 231 -9.43 1.83 29.36
C ARG A 231 -9.57 0.37 29.79
N LEU A 232 -9.29 0.06 31.06
CA LEU A 232 -9.45 -1.30 31.59
C LEU A 232 -10.91 -1.75 31.60
N TYR A 233 -11.85 -0.86 31.94
CA TYR A 233 -13.28 -1.18 31.87
C TYR A 233 -13.76 -1.41 30.43
N ASP A 234 -13.26 -0.66 29.44
CA ASP A 234 -13.52 -0.93 28.02
C ASP A 234 -13.03 -2.32 27.62
N MET A 235 -11.81 -2.68 28.06
CA MET A 235 -11.20 -3.99 27.77
C MET A 235 -11.95 -5.14 28.44
N GLU A 236 -12.38 -4.98 29.69
CA GLU A 236 -13.20 -5.97 30.38
C GLU A 236 -14.54 -6.22 29.66
N HIS A 237 -15.20 -5.15 29.19
CA HIS A 237 -16.42 -5.29 28.39
C HIS A 237 -16.17 -6.09 27.11
N ASP A 238 -15.07 -5.80 26.42
CA ASP A 238 -14.68 -6.54 25.21
C ASP A 238 -14.35 -8.01 25.51
N ILE A 239 -13.72 -8.31 26.66
CA ILE A 239 -13.45 -9.69 27.11
C ILE A 239 -14.77 -10.45 27.29
N ILE A 240 -15.80 -9.84 27.88
CA ILE A 240 -17.11 -10.48 28.07
C ILE A 240 -17.73 -10.87 26.72
N VAL A 241 -17.71 -9.95 25.75
CA VAL A 241 -18.23 -10.19 24.40
C VAL A 241 -17.41 -11.27 23.70
N TYR A 242 -16.09 -11.14 23.68
CA TYR A 242 -15.20 -12.07 23.01
C TYR A 242 -15.27 -13.47 23.62
N ARG A 243 -15.34 -13.58 24.95
CA ARG A 243 -15.52 -14.86 25.64
C ARG A 243 -16.81 -15.54 25.22
N ARG A 244 -17.93 -14.81 25.15
CA ARG A 244 -19.22 -15.35 24.68
C ARG A 244 -19.09 -15.92 23.27
N ASP A 245 -18.48 -15.17 22.35
CA ASP A 245 -18.27 -15.61 20.98
C ASP A 245 -17.43 -16.90 20.91
N MET A 246 -16.42 -17.01 21.76
CA MET A 246 -15.50 -18.16 21.75
C MET A 246 -16.09 -19.44 22.36
N MET A 247 -17.14 -19.36 23.18
CA MET A 247 -17.75 -20.55 23.83
C MET A 247 -18.33 -21.56 22.82
N GLN A 248 -18.55 -21.15 21.57
CA GLN A 248 -19.00 -22.06 20.50
C GLN A 248 -17.93 -23.07 20.08
N PHE A 249 -16.65 -22.83 20.41
CA PHE A 249 -15.54 -23.73 20.07
C PHE A 249 -15.16 -24.59 21.28
N GLN A 250 -15.21 -25.92 21.11
CA GLN A 250 -14.67 -26.88 22.08
C GLN A 250 -13.90 -27.98 21.35
N PRO A 251 -12.59 -28.14 21.61
CA PRO A 251 -11.75 -27.31 22.48
C PRO A 251 -11.44 -25.95 21.81
N PHE A 252 -10.96 -24.94 22.54
CA PHE A 252 -10.65 -23.61 21.96
C PHE A 252 -9.47 -23.65 20.95
N PRO A 253 -9.51 -22.84 19.86
CA PRO A 253 -8.37 -22.69 18.95
C PRO A 253 -7.12 -22.14 19.66
N GLU A 254 -5.95 -22.52 19.17
CA GLU A 254 -4.67 -22.10 19.76
C GLU A 254 -4.10 -20.87 19.05
N GLY A 255 -3.70 -19.86 19.82
CA GLY A 255 -2.99 -18.68 19.33
C GLY A 255 -1.58 -18.60 19.91
N LYS A 256 -0.55 -18.62 19.06
CA LYS A 256 0.86 -18.55 19.47
C LYS A 256 1.53 -17.31 18.88
N VAL A 257 1.99 -16.41 19.75
CA VAL A 257 2.80 -15.24 19.36
C VAL A 257 4.26 -15.49 19.74
N ILE A 258 5.13 -15.45 18.75
CA ILE A 258 6.58 -15.62 18.89
C ILE A 258 7.21 -14.23 18.77
N ASN A 259 7.77 -13.72 19.87
CA ASN A 259 8.43 -12.42 19.87
C ASN A 259 9.89 -12.56 19.37
N ASP A 260 10.04 -12.83 18.08
CA ASP A 260 11.33 -13.08 17.41
C ASP A 260 11.26 -12.70 15.92
N ASP A 261 12.40 -12.76 15.24
CA ASP A 261 12.56 -12.55 13.82
C ASP A 261 11.98 -13.71 13.00
N SER A 262 10.99 -13.43 12.15
CA SER A 262 10.35 -14.44 11.31
C SER A 262 11.27 -15.05 10.26
N ARG A 263 12.45 -14.49 9.99
CA ARG A 263 13.49 -15.14 9.17
C ARG A 263 13.99 -16.45 9.79
N GLN A 264 13.79 -16.65 11.09
CA GLN A 264 14.12 -17.90 11.79
C GLN A 264 13.00 -18.95 11.76
N VAL A 265 11.89 -18.70 11.04
CA VAL A 265 10.69 -19.56 11.06
C VAL A 265 10.96 -21.04 10.82
N ARG A 266 11.91 -21.38 9.92
CA ARG A 266 12.26 -22.77 9.59
C ARG A 266 12.88 -23.56 10.74
N HIS A 267 13.44 -22.87 11.72
CA HIS A 267 14.03 -23.50 12.91
C HIS A 267 13.00 -23.63 14.05
N ILE A 268 11.82 -23.03 13.89
CA ILE A 268 10.82 -22.89 14.94
C ILE A 268 9.53 -23.66 14.59
N LEU A 269 9.12 -23.64 13.33
CA LEU A 269 7.91 -24.30 12.86
C LEU A 269 8.24 -25.57 12.05
N PRO A 270 7.47 -26.66 12.22
CA PRO A 270 7.62 -27.85 11.40
C PRO A 270 7.31 -27.58 9.92
N ASP A 271 7.93 -28.35 9.03
CA ASP A 271 7.58 -28.33 7.62
C ASP A 271 6.11 -28.75 7.42
N SER A 272 5.45 -28.14 6.43
CA SER A 272 4.05 -28.44 6.06
C SER A 272 3.03 -28.28 7.20
N SER A 273 3.29 -27.42 8.19
CA SER A 273 2.38 -27.19 9.33
C SER A 273 1.42 -26.01 9.16
N ILE A 274 1.45 -25.29 8.04
CA ILE A 274 0.72 -24.03 7.81
C ILE A 274 -0.14 -24.16 6.56
N ASP A 275 -1.42 -23.81 6.67
CA ASP A 275 -2.39 -23.90 5.57
C ASP A 275 -2.49 -22.61 4.77
N ILE A 276 -2.40 -21.46 5.45
CA ILE A 276 -2.49 -20.14 4.82
C ILE A 276 -1.61 -19.12 5.55
N VAL A 277 -1.00 -18.24 4.76
CA VAL A 277 -0.29 -17.06 5.27
C VAL A 277 -1.14 -15.83 4.96
N ILE A 278 -1.52 -15.09 6.00
CA ILE A 278 -2.22 -13.80 5.86
C ILE A 278 -1.34 -12.76 6.58
N THR A 279 -0.80 -11.82 5.82
CA THR A 279 0.19 -10.87 6.33
C THR A 279 0.10 -9.56 5.58
N SER A 280 0.38 -8.46 6.26
CA SER A 280 0.77 -7.22 5.59
C SER A 280 2.16 -7.45 5.00
N PRO A 281 2.43 -7.07 3.75
CA PRO A 281 3.66 -7.48 3.07
C PRO A 281 4.89 -6.81 3.73
N PRO A 282 6.14 -7.29 3.52
CA PRO A 282 7.13 -6.35 3.04
C PRO A 282 6.67 -5.97 1.63
N TYR A 283 6.12 -4.77 1.47
CA TYR A 283 5.48 -4.36 0.21
C TYR A 283 6.34 -4.76 -0.99
N LEU A 284 5.71 -5.39 -2.00
CA LEU A 284 6.04 -5.07 -3.38
C LEU A 284 5.95 -3.55 -3.45
N ASN A 285 7.09 -2.87 -3.56
CA ASN A 285 7.18 -1.42 -3.55
C ASN A 285 6.09 -0.86 -4.47
N PRO A 286 5.02 -0.21 -3.96
CA PRO A 286 3.91 0.23 -4.80
C PRO A 286 4.34 1.34 -5.75
N LEU A 287 5.45 2.02 -5.42
CA LEU A 287 6.13 2.99 -6.28
C LEU A 287 7.10 2.33 -7.27
N GLU A 288 7.27 1.01 -7.22
CA GLU A 288 7.99 0.29 -8.26
C GLU A 288 7.27 0.50 -9.58
N LYS A 289 8.07 0.81 -10.59
CA LYS A 289 7.61 1.17 -11.93
C LYS A 289 6.54 0.22 -12.48
N ILE A 290 6.69 -1.08 -12.22
CA ILE A 290 5.76 -2.11 -12.71
C ILE A 290 4.40 -2.11 -12.00
N ASN A 291 4.35 -1.73 -10.71
CA ASN A 291 3.10 -1.67 -9.96
C ASN A 291 2.31 -0.42 -10.33
N LEU A 292 3.00 0.72 -10.46
CA LEU A 292 2.42 1.94 -11.04
C LEU A 292 1.88 1.70 -12.46
N ALA A 293 2.61 0.92 -13.27
CA ALA A 293 2.17 0.58 -14.62
C ALA A 293 0.87 -0.22 -14.60
N LYS A 294 0.79 -1.26 -13.76
CA LYS A 294 -0.40 -2.10 -13.61
C LYS A 294 -1.62 -1.30 -13.19
N SER A 295 -1.50 -0.39 -12.22
CA SER A 295 -2.63 0.45 -11.79
C SER A 295 -3.15 1.35 -12.91
N ILE A 296 -2.25 2.00 -13.66
CA ILE A 296 -2.63 2.85 -14.78
C ILE A 296 -3.28 2.05 -15.91
N VAL A 297 -2.75 0.87 -16.21
CA VAL A 297 -3.27 -0.04 -17.24
C VAL A 297 -4.66 -0.55 -16.87
N GLN A 298 -4.83 -1.01 -15.64
CA GLN A 298 -6.12 -1.47 -15.12
C GLN A 298 -7.18 -0.36 -15.23
N GLU A 299 -6.83 0.87 -14.87
CA GLU A 299 -7.75 2.00 -14.94
C GLU A 299 -8.05 2.43 -16.39
N LEU A 300 -7.10 2.29 -17.32
CA LEU A 300 -7.37 2.55 -18.74
C LEU A 300 -8.28 1.48 -19.37
N LEU A 301 -8.09 0.20 -18.98
CA LEU A 301 -8.88 -0.93 -19.45
C LEU A 301 -10.28 -0.99 -18.80
N SER A 302 -10.50 -0.35 -17.65
CA SER A 302 -11.82 -0.22 -17.04
C SER A 302 -12.71 0.82 -17.74
N GLN A 303 -12.12 1.75 -18.50
CA GLN A 303 -12.89 2.76 -19.24
C GLN A 303 -13.79 2.14 -20.30
N ASN A 304 -14.72 2.91 -20.86
CA ASN A 304 -15.45 2.45 -22.03
C ASN A 304 -14.58 2.58 -23.30
N ILE A 305 -14.77 1.65 -24.22
CA ILE A 305 -14.19 1.79 -25.57
C ILE A 305 -15.05 2.75 -26.39
N HIS A 306 -14.43 3.72 -27.06
CA HIS A 306 -15.11 4.74 -27.85
C HIS A 306 -14.69 4.67 -29.33
N PRO A 307 -15.54 5.17 -30.27
CA PRO A 307 -15.11 5.53 -31.61
C PRO A 307 -13.94 6.53 -31.58
N LEU A 308 -13.18 6.60 -32.66
CA LEU A 308 -12.15 7.62 -32.87
C LEU A 308 -12.65 8.62 -33.92
N PRO A 309 -12.88 9.92 -33.60
CA PRO A 309 -12.75 10.54 -32.28
C PRO A 309 -13.94 10.22 -31.34
N PRO A 310 -13.74 10.29 -30.00
CA PRO A 310 -14.83 10.14 -29.03
C PRO A 310 -15.73 11.40 -28.97
N PRO A 311 -16.86 11.36 -28.23
CA PRO A 311 -17.59 12.58 -27.86
C PRO A 311 -16.68 13.60 -27.16
N ILE A 312 -17.02 14.89 -27.27
CA ILE A 312 -16.20 15.96 -26.66
C ILE A 312 -16.15 15.85 -25.14
N PHE A 313 -14.96 16.07 -24.57
CA PHE A 313 -14.73 16.09 -23.13
C PHE A 313 -13.58 17.05 -22.78
N GLU A 314 -13.54 17.48 -21.51
CA GLU A 314 -12.45 18.28 -20.96
C GLU A 314 -11.44 17.39 -20.23
N GLY A 315 -10.15 17.68 -20.39
CA GLY A 315 -9.09 16.91 -19.76
C GLY A 315 -7.78 16.91 -20.53
N ALA A 316 -6.70 16.70 -19.79
CA ALA A 316 -5.42 16.25 -20.31
C ALA A 316 -5.16 14.83 -19.81
N GLY A 317 -4.31 14.06 -20.50
CA GLY A 317 -4.16 12.67 -20.14
C GLY A 317 -3.45 11.80 -21.16
N VAL A 318 -3.69 10.50 -21.04
CA VAL A 318 -3.13 9.45 -21.89
C VAL A 318 -4.25 8.74 -22.65
N TYR A 319 -3.94 8.19 -23.82
CA TYR A 319 -4.88 7.44 -24.64
C TYR A 319 -4.20 6.26 -25.32
N ALA A 320 -5.02 5.27 -25.69
CA ALA A 320 -4.64 4.12 -26.46
C ALA A 320 -5.62 3.95 -27.64
N LEU A 321 -5.08 3.71 -28.83
CA LEU A 321 -5.82 3.41 -30.04
C LEU A 321 -5.80 1.91 -30.30
N TYR A 322 -6.93 1.38 -30.76
CA TYR A 322 -7.12 -0.03 -31.07
C TYR A 322 -7.63 -0.16 -32.50
N TYR A 323 -7.23 -1.25 -33.16
CA TYR A 323 -7.63 -1.59 -34.51
C TYR A 323 -8.61 -2.77 -34.48
N SER A 324 -9.62 -2.76 -35.33
CA SER A 324 -10.62 -3.84 -35.47
C SER A 324 -10.90 -4.23 -36.92
N GLY A 325 -10.14 -3.70 -37.87
CA GLY A 325 -10.34 -3.96 -39.29
C GLY A 325 -9.62 -5.21 -39.80
N SER A 326 -9.68 -5.41 -41.11
CA SER A 326 -9.15 -6.59 -41.80
C SER A 326 -7.85 -6.37 -42.57
N HIS A 327 -7.16 -5.24 -42.39
CA HIS A 327 -5.93 -4.93 -43.11
C HIS A 327 -4.84 -5.97 -42.81
N ASP A 328 -4.23 -6.56 -43.86
CA ASP A 328 -3.34 -7.72 -43.75
C ASP A 328 -2.19 -7.52 -42.75
N LEU A 329 -1.59 -6.32 -42.73
CA LEU A 329 -0.48 -6.01 -41.83
C LEU A 329 -0.89 -5.89 -40.34
N TYR A 330 -2.18 -5.62 -40.07
CA TYR A 330 -2.68 -5.32 -38.73
C TYR A 330 -3.73 -6.32 -38.24
N ALA A 331 -4.08 -7.33 -39.05
CA ALA A 331 -5.08 -8.34 -38.71
C ALA A 331 -4.78 -9.09 -37.41
N SER A 332 -3.50 -9.23 -37.03
CA SER A 332 -3.10 -9.83 -35.75
C SER A 332 -3.45 -8.99 -34.50
N LEU A 333 -3.67 -7.69 -34.68
CA LEU A 333 -4.04 -6.72 -33.64
C LEU A 333 -5.55 -6.48 -33.54
N ALA A 334 -6.33 -7.03 -34.48
CA ALA A 334 -7.76 -6.76 -34.57
C ALA A 334 -8.51 -7.22 -33.29
N LEU A 335 -9.26 -6.29 -32.69
CA LEU A 335 -10.14 -6.57 -31.54
C LEU A 335 -11.11 -7.70 -31.90
N SER A 336 -11.06 -8.79 -31.13
CA SER A 336 -11.93 -9.94 -31.29
C SER A 336 -12.26 -10.56 -29.93
N SER A 337 -13.47 -11.10 -29.80
CA SER A 337 -13.94 -11.68 -28.53
C SER A 337 -13.01 -12.83 -28.09
N GLY A 338 -12.53 -12.77 -26.85
CA GLY A 338 -11.61 -13.76 -26.28
C GLY A 338 -10.11 -13.55 -26.58
N LYS A 339 -9.72 -12.46 -27.27
CA LYS A 339 -8.30 -12.08 -27.41
C LYS A 339 -7.92 -10.92 -26.49
N GLU A 340 -6.67 -10.92 -26.06
CA GLU A 340 -6.06 -9.83 -25.30
C GLU A 340 -6.12 -8.50 -26.09
N GLU A 341 -6.68 -7.45 -25.50
CA GLU A 341 -6.78 -6.11 -26.11
C GLU A 341 -5.38 -5.48 -26.22
N LYS A 342 -4.86 -5.35 -27.45
CA LYS A 342 -3.54 -4.75 -27.71
C LYS A 342 -3.68 -3.43 -28.47
N PRO A 343 -3.17 -2.31 -27.93
CA PRO A 343 -3.22 -1.05 -28.64
C PRO A 343 -2.25 -1.05 -29.83
N ILE A 344 -2.70 -0.48 -30.95
CA ILE A 344 -1.83 -0.21 -32.10
C ILE A 344 -0.96 1.02 -31.87
N TYR A 345 -1.44 1.95 -31.03
CA TYR A 345 -0.74 3.17 -30.65
C TYR A 345 -1.13 3.63 -29.24
N VAL A 346 -0.17 4.22 -28.51
CA VAL A 346 -0.36 4.91 -27.24
C VAL A 346 0.20 6.31 -27.36
N GLY A 347 -0.49 7.30 -26.81
CA GLY A 347 0.03 8.66 -26.76
C GLY A 347 -0.54 9.46 -25.61
N LYS A 348 -0.05 10.69 -25.49
CA LYS A 348 -0.51 11.66 -24.48
C LYS A 348 -0.93 12.98 -25.06
N ALA A 349 -1.65 13.75 -24.26
CA ALA A 349 -1.92 15.16 -24.48
C ALA A 349 -1.71 15.91 -23.16
N VAL A 350 -0.80 16.89 -23.16
CA VAL A 350 -0.46 17.71 -21.98
C VAL A 350 -0.97 19.14 -22.20
N PRO A 351 -1.45 19.82 -21.13
CA PRO A 351 -1.95 21.18 -21.29
C PRO A 351 -0.82 22.15 -21.67
N PRO A 352 -1.10 23.23 -22.43
CA PRO A 352 -0.12 24.26 -22.74
C PRO A 352 0.48 24.87 -21.46
N GLY A 353 1.80 25.02 -21.41
CA GLY A 353 2.48 25.61 -20.23
C GLY A 353 2.88 24.63 -19.12
N ALA A 354 2.52 23.35 -19.21
CA ALA A 354 2.97 22.31 -18.26
C ALA A 354 4.51 22.23 -18.10
N ARG A 355 5.27 22.66 -19.12
CA ARG A 355 6.75 22.68 -19.09
C ARG A 355 7.36 23.88 -18.34
N ILE A 356 6.56 24.90 -18.00
CA ILE A 356 7.05 26.18 -17.46
C ILE A 356 6.63 26.37 -15.98
N GLY A 357 5.83 25.47 -15.41
CA GLY A 357 5.45 25.50 -13.99
C GLY A 357 4.57 26.69 -13.59
N GLY A 358 3.73 27.19 -14.50
CA GLY A 358 2.98 28.45 -14.34
C GLY A 358 1.46 28.35 -14.37
N TYR A 359 0.88 27.15 -14.44
CA TYR A 359 -0.56 26.96 -14.29
C TYR A 359 -0.85 26.62 -12.83
N GLY A 360 -1.66 27.44 -12.15
CA GLY A 360 -2.05 27.19 -10.77
C GLY A 360 -2.74 25.82 -10.63
N LEU A 361 -2.68 25.23 -9.44
CA LEU A 361 -3.17 23.88 -9.11
C LEU A 361 -4.66 23.60 -9.47
N ASN A 362 -5.41 24.59 -9.95
CA ASN A 362 -6.86 24.53 -10.21
C ASN A 362 -7.30 25.10 -11.56
N THR A 363 -6.41 25.33 -12.53
CA THR A 363 -6.85 25.82 -13.85
C THR A 363 -7.26 24.66 -14.76
N PRO A 364 -8.49 24.64 -15.30
CA PRO A 364 -8.97 23.53 -16.10
C PRO A 364 -8.14 23.39 -17.39
N PRO A 365 -7.72 22.17 -17.75
CA PRO A 365 -6.85 21.93 -18.91
C PRO A 365 -7.55 22.16 -20.26
N GLY A 366 -8.87 22.31 -20.28
CA GLY A 366 -9.68 22.37 -21.51
C GLY A 366 -9.71 21.03 -22.24
N ALA A 367 -10.23 21.01 -23.48
CA ALA A 367 -10.42 19.80 -24.29
C ALA A 367 -9.13 19.32 -25.00
N VAL A 368 -7.98 19.37 -24.33
CA VAL A 368 -6.65 19.13 -24.95
C VAL A 368 -6.50 17.67 -25.42
N LEU A 369 -6.91 16.70 -24.59
CA LEU A 369 -6.87 15.28 -24.95
C LEU A 369 -7.85 14.94 -26.09
N PHE A 370 -9.07 15.47 -26.03
CA PHE A 370 -10.05 15.34 -27.11
C PHE A 370 -9.50 15.88 -28.44
N ASN A 371 -8.94 17.10 -28.43
CA ASN A 371 -8.37 17.72 -29.63
C ASN A 371 -7.26 16.84 -30.23
N ARG A 372 -6.43 16.23 -29.38
CA ARG A 372 -5.38 15.32 -29.84
C ARG A 372 -5.93 14.05 -30.50
N LEU A 373 -6.95 13.44 -29.92
CA LEU A 373 -7.61 12.27 -30.52
C LEU A 373 -8.26 12.61 -31.86
N ARG A 374 -8.86 13.81 -31.98
CA ARG A 374 -9.42 14.32 -33.23
C ARG A 374 -8.35 14.52 -34.31
N GLU A 375 -7.17 15.04 -33.95
CA GLU A 375 -6.04 15.16 -34.90
C GLU A 375 -5.61 13.80 -35.47
N HIS A 376 -5.58 12.77 -34.62
CA HIS A 376 -5.26 11.41 -35.06
C HIS A 376 -6.34 10.83 -35.97
N ALA A 377 -7.61 11.04 -35.67
CA ALA A 377 -8.71 10.64 -36.55
C ALA A 377 -8.57 11.25 -37.95
N LEU A 378 -8.32 12.57 -38.03
CA LEU A 378 -8.09 13.27 -39.30
C LEU A 378 -6.86 12.77 -40.05
N SER A 379 -5.82 12.33 -39.33
CA SER A 379 -4.62 11.76 -39.94
C SER A 379 -4.89 10.39 -40.56
N ILE A 380 -5.76 9.58 -39.92
CA ILE A 380 -6.18 8.27 -40.45
C ILE A 380 -7.11 8.45 -41.65
N GLU A 381 -8.04 9.41 -41.63
CA GLU A 381 -8.92 9.71 -42.78
C GLU A 381 -8.15 10.13 -44.05
N GLN A 382 -6.93 10.65 -43.90
CA GLN A 382 -6.06 11.02 -45.02
C GLN A 382 -5.28 9.82 -45.60
N ALA A 383 -5.24 8.68 -44.89
CA ALA A 383 -4.63 7.46 -45.40
C ALA A 383 -5.51 6.80 -46.47
N GLN A 384 -4.88 6.09 -47.42
CA GLN A 384 -5.59 5.46 -48.54
C GLN A 384 -6.03 4.02 -48.25
N ASP A 385 -5.33 3.34 -47.35
CA ASP A 385 -5.42 1.92 -47.05
C ASP A 385 -5.99 1.62 -45.65
N LEU A 386 -6.44 2.65 -44.93
CA LEU A 386 -7.03 2.54 -43.60
C LEU A 386 -8.41 3.20 -43.57
N ASP A 387 -9.38 2.50 -42.98
CA ASP A 387 -10.71 3.03 -42.70
C ASP A 387 -10.77 3.52 -41.24
N LEU A 388 -11.18 4.78 -41.01
CA LEU A 388 -11.34 5.33 -39.67
C LEU A 388 -12.33 4.51 -38.81
N THR A 389 -13.34 3.89 -39.45
CA THR A 389 -14.35 3.10 -38.76
C THR A 389 -13.79 1.81 -38.14
N ASP A 390 -12.59 1.40 -38.54
CA ASP A 390 -11.83 0.29 -37.95
C ASP A 390 -11.06 0.66 -36.67
N PHE A 391 -11.11 1.93 -36.25
CA PHE A 391 -10.36 2.40 -35.09
C PHE A 391 -11.26 2.72 -33.90
N ARG A 392 -10.76 2.36 -32.72
CA ARG A 392 -11.37 2.68 -31.43
C ARG A 392 -10.33 3.30 -30.50
N CYS A 393 -10.78 3.99 -29.46
CA CYS A 393 -9.89 4.53 -28.45
C CYS A 393 -10.40 4.28 -27.03
N ARG A 394 -9.45 4.21 -26.10
CA ARG A 394 -9.64 4.40 -24.66
C ARG A 394 -8.78 5.58 -24.24
N TYR A 395 -9.23 6.34 -23.25
CA TYR A 395 -8.48 7.49 -22.74
C TYR A 395 -8.67 7.61 -21.24
N LEU A 396 -7.66 8.17 -20.57
CA LEU A 396 -7.68 8.41 -19.13
C LEU A 396 -7.25 9.85 -18.87
N VAL A 397 -8.15 10.62 -18.26
CA VAL A 397 -7.89 11.99 -17.80
C VAL A 397 -7.16 11.92 -16.46
N VAL A 398 -5.96 12.49 -16.39
CA VAL A 398 -5.12 12.46 -15.18
C VAL A 398 -4.38 13.79 -15.00
N ASP A 399 -3.92 14.05 -13.77
CA ASP A 399 -3.09 15.22 -13.49
C ASP A 399 -1.76 15.17 -14.26
N ASP A 400 -1.22 16.35 -14.54
CA ASP A 400 -0.05 16.59 -15.39
C ASP A 400 1.18 15.75 -15.02
N ILE A 401 1.41 15.50 -13.72
CA ILE A 401 2.51 14.69 -13.21
C ILE A 401 2.42 13.22 -13.64
N TRP A 402 1.20 12.69 -13.81
CA TRP A 402 0.97 11.29 -14.16
C TRP A 402 1.04 11.04 -15.67
N ILE A 403 0.80 12.06 -16.50
CA ILE A 403 0.68 11.93 -17.95
C ILE A 403 1.95 11.32 -18.59
N PRO A 404 3.18 11.82 -18.35
CA PRO A 404 4.39 11.26 -18.97
C PRO A 404 4.72 9.85 -18.47
N LEU A 405 4.41 9.60 -17.19
CA LEU A 405 4.63 8.29 -16.57
C LEU A 405 3.70 7.26 -17.22
N ALA A 406 2.40 7.55 -17.28
CA ALA A 406 1.39 6.67 -17.87
C ALA A 406 1.73 6.26 -19.31
N GLU A 407 2.07 7.23 -20.17
CA GLU A 407 2.46 6.96 -21.56
C GLU A 407 3.66 6.02 -21.65
N THR A 408 4.72 6.32 -20.88
CA THR A 408 5.95 5.51 -20.90
C THR A 408 5.65 4.07 -20.49
N LEU A 409 4.86 3.88 -19.43
CA LEU A 409 4.53 2.56 -18.90
C LEU A 409 3.64 1.74 -19.85
N LEU A 410 2.67 2.39 -20.50
CA LEU A 410 1.81 1.74 -21.48
C LEU A 410 2.59 1.33 -22.75
N ILE A 411 3.51 2.18 -23.23
CA ILE A 411 4.39 1.83 -24.36
C ILE A 411 5.32 0.68 -23.98
N GLU A 412 5.93 0.72 -22.79
CA GLU A 412 6.81 -0.35 -22.32
C GLU A 412 6.07 -1.68 -22.20
N MET A 413 4.85 -1.67 -21.66
CA MET A 413 4.05 -2.86 -21.42
C MET A 413 3.51 -3.48 -22.71
N TYR A 414 2.97 -2.67 -23.62
CA TYR A 414 2.26 -3.18 -24.80
C TYR A 414 3.10 -3.19 -26.08
N GLN A 415 4.23 -2.48 -26.11
CA GLN A 415 5.07 -2.28 -27.28
C GLN A 415 4.24 -1.99 -28.56
N PRO A 416 3.38 -0.95 -28.59
CA PRO A 416 2.48 -0.74 -29.70
C PRO A 416 3.24 -0.54 -31.02
N VAL A 417 2.71 -1.09 -32.11
CA VAL A 417 3.40 -1.13 -33.41
C VAL A 417 3.73 0.28 -33.92
N TRP A 418 2.82 1.24 -33.79
CA TRP A 418 3.04 2.62 -34.24
C TRP A 418 3.89 3.47 -33.29
N ASN A 419 4.24 2.95 -32.11
CA ASN A 419 5.20 3.57 -31.21
C ASN A 419 6.62 3.00 -31.41
N THR A 420 6.73 1.70 -31.65
CA THR A 420 8.00 0.95 -31.50
C THR A 420 8.57 0.41 -32.81
N ILE A 421 7.72 0.03 -33.77
CA ILE A 421 8.14 -0.61 -35.03
C ILE A 421 8.00 0.35 -36.21
N VAL A 422 6.86 1.04 -36.31
CA VAL A 422 6.55 2.00 -37.39
C VAL A 422 6.36 3.39 -36.77
N PRO A 423 7.45 4.09 -36.39
CA PRO A 423 7.34 5.39 -35.76
C PRO A 423 6.92 6.46 -36.77
N GLY A 424 6.19 7.47 -36.31
CA GLY A 424 5.90 8.67 -37.10
C GLY A 424 4.46 9.16 -36.98
N PHE A 425 3.53 8.30 -36.56
CA PHE A 425 2.11 8.64 -36.41
C PHE A 425 1.85 9.81 -35.45
N GLY A 426 2.71 9.97 -34.43
CA GLY A 426 2.63 11.07 -33.46
C GLY A 426 3.14 12.44 -33.95
N ASN A 427 3.76 12.52 -35.13
CA ASN A 427 4.46 13.72 -35.58
C ASN A 427 3.51 14.81 -36.09
N HIS A 428 3.81 16.06 -35.77
CA HIS A 428 3.20 17.21 -36.44
C HIS A 428 4.02 17.64 -37.66
N ALA A 429 3.39 18.40 -38.57
CA ALA A 429 4.09 18.99 -39.71
C ALA A 429 5.37 19.71 -39.27
N PRO A 430 6.54 19.45 -39.91
CA PRO A 430 7.76 20.16 -39.59
C PRO A 430 7.56 21.66 -39.82
N GLY A 431 7.81 22.48 -38.79
CA GLY A 431 7.70 23.94 -38.92
C GLY A 431 8.57 24.50 -40.05
N LYS A 432 8.18 25.66 -40.61
CA LYS A 432 8.91 26.35 -41.70
C LYS A 432 10.43 26.33 -41.45
N GLY A 433 11.16 25.67 -42.35
CA GLY A 433 12.63 25.53 -42.28
C GLY A 433 13.16 24.14 -41.91
N ARG A 434 12.29 23.18 -41.52
CA ARG A 434 12.69 21.79 -41.20
C ARG A 434 12.45 20.77 -42.33
N HIS A 435 12.11 21.23 -43.55
CA HIS A 435 11.81 20.35 -44.69
C HIS A 435 13.00 19.52 -45.22
N LYS A 436 14.22 19.71 -44.68
CA LYS A 436 15.42 18.93 -45.06
C LYS A 436 15.70 17.72 -44.16
N GLN A 437 14.84 17.42 -43.17
CA GLN A 437 14.97 16.20 -42.37
C GLN A 437 14.16 15.07 -43.03
N PRO A 438 14.70 13.85 -43.19
CA PRO A 438 13.93 12.75 -43.76
C PRO A 438 12.77 12.43 -42.82
N ALA A 439 11.54 12.66 -43.30
CA ALA A 439 10.36 12.10 -42.66
C ALA A 439 10.40 10.59 -42.91
N THR A 440 10.67 9.79 -41.87
CA THR A 440 10.52 8.33 -41.94
C THR A 440 9.04 8.01 -42.01
N CYS A 441 8.50 7.99 -43.23
CA CYS A 441 7.25 7.33 -43.56
C CYS A 441 7.65 5.99 -44.21
N ASN A 442 7.80 4.94 -43.40
CA ASN A 442 8.07 3.60 -43.90
C ASN A 442 6.77 2.79 -43.90
N LEU A 443 5.94 2.98 -44.93
CA LEU A 443 5.33 1.91 -45.72
C LEU A 443 4.48 2.51 -46.87
N GLN A 444 4.92 2.17 -48.08
CA GLN A 444 4.26 2.15 -49.40
C GLN A 444 4.32 3.35 -50.37
N PRO A 445 4.39 3.07 -51.70
CA PRO A 445 4.96 3.98 -52.71
C PRO A 445 3.95 4.46 -53.77
N ALA A 446 4.19 5.65 -54.36
CA ALA A 446 3.74 5.93 -55.73
C ALA A 446 4.61 6.99 -56.42
N THR A 447 5.43 6.50 -57.37
CA THR A 447 5.87 7.11 -58.63
C THR A 447 6.18 8.61 -58.71
N CYS A 448 7.45 8.95 -58.98
CA CYS A 448 7.74 9.96 -60.01
C CYS A 448 9.10 9.74 -60.68
N ASN A 449 9.13 9.99 -61.99
CA ASN A 449 10.11 9.52 -62.97
C ASN A 449 11.56 9.97 -62.75
N LEU A 450 12.49 9.08 -63.06
CA LEU A 450 13.94 9.28 -63.11
C LEU A 450 14.36 10.35 -64.13
N GLN A 451 15.25 11.26 -63.72
CA GLN A 451 16.35 11.72 -64.56
C GLN A 451 17.67 11.52 -63.80
N PRO A 452 18.75 11.03 -64.44
CA PRO A 452 19.99 10.71 -63.76
C PRO A 452 20.81 11.99 -63.57
N VAL A 453 21.64 12.08 -62.53
CA VAL A 453 23.07 12.41 -62.63
C VAL A 453 23.76 12.16 -61.27
N THR A 454 25.00 11.71 -61.39
CA THR A 454 26.00 11.15 -60.47
C THR A 454 26.20 11.84 -59.11
N CYS A 455 26.41 11.01 -58.07
CA CYS A 455 26.93 11.45 -56.77
C CYS A 455 28.45 11.19 -56.70
N ASN A 456 29.25 12.25 -56.66
CA ASN A 456 30.64 12.20 -56.23
C ASN A 456 30.69 12.39 -54.70
N LEU A 457 31.31 11.45 -54.00
CA LEU A 457 31.62 11.56 -52.58
C LEU A 457 32.76 12.57 -52.36
N GLN A 458 32.51 13.60 -51.57
CA GLN A 458 33.57 14.31 -50.83
C GLN A 458 33.13 14.57 -49.38
N PRO A 459 34.02 14.37 -48.39
CA PRO A 459 33.74 14.70 -47.00
C PRO A 459 34.08 16.17 -46.74
N VAL A 460 33.23 16.89 -45.98
CA VAL A 460 33.58 18.22 -45.46
C VAL A 460 33.42 18.24 -43.95
N THR A 461 34.56 18.53 -43.31
CA THR A 461 34.79 18.85 -41.90
C THR A 461 34.12 20.15 -41.48
N CYS A 462 33.61 20.23 -40.24
CA CYS A 462 33.06 21.46 -39.68
C CYS A 462 33.95 22.01 -38.55
N ASN A 463 34.36 23.28 -38.67
CA ASN A 463 35.19 24.01 -37.71
C ASN A 463 34.35 24.57 -36.55
N LEU A 464 34.87 24.44 -35.32
CA LEU A 464 34.36 25.08 -34.10
C LEU A 464 35.15 26.37 -33.81
N GLN A 465 34.47 27.45 -33.43
CA GLN A 465 35.07 28.55 -32.66
C GLN A 465 34.47 28.61 -31.25
N PRO A 466 35.24 29.00 -30.22
CA PRO A 466 34.87 28.75 -28.82
C PRO A 466 34.19 29.95 -28.16
N ALA A 467 33.19 29.67 -27.32
CA ALA A 467 32.81 30.53 -26.19
C ALA A 467 33.25 29.83 -24.91
N THR A 468 34.06 30.51 -24.11
CA THR A 468 34.63 30.01 -22.86
C THR A 468 33.63 30.12 -21.72
N CYS A 469 33.49 29.05 -20.93
CA CYS A 469 33.01 29.13 -19.55
C CYS A 469 33.74 28.07 -18.72
N ASN A 470 34.22 28.46 -17.55
CA ASN A 470 35.29 27.80 -16.80
C ASN A 470 34.73 27.21 -15.50
N VAL A 471 34.70 25.87 -15.37
CA VAL A 471 34.48 25.17 -14.08
C VAL A 471 35.33 23.89 -14.05
N GLN A 472 36.15 23.73 -13.01
CA GLN A 472 37.05 22.58 -12.80
C GLN A 472 36.31 21.33 -12.26
N PRO A 473 36.81 20.10 -12.49
CA PRO A 473 36.10 18.85 -12.23
C PRO A 473 36.48 18.17 -10.90
N PRO A 474 35.72 17.14 -10.49
CA PRO A 474 36.39 15.87 -10.22
C PRO A 474 35.75 14.66 -10.93
N THR A 475 36.63 13.73 -11.25
CA THR A 475 36.48 12.48 -12.02
C THR A 475 35.83 11.33 -11.23
N CYS A 476 35.08 10.44 -11.89
CA CYS A 476 35.08 9.02 -11.53
C CYS A 476 34.70 8.10 -12.70
N ASN A 477 35.44 6.99 -12.81
CA ASN A 477 35.44 6.00 -13.88
C ASN A 477 34.34 4.94 -13.72
N LEU A 478 33.71 4.54 -14.83
CA LEU A 478 32.91 3.30 -14.91
C LEU A 478 33.46 2.42 -16.05
N GLN A 479 33.84 1.18 -15.70
CA GLN A 479 34.11 0.11 -16.67
C GLN A 479 32.85 -0.75 -16.91
N PRO A 480 32.69 -1.37 -18.09
CA PRO A 480 31.44 -2.00 -18.52
C PRO A 480 31.40 -3.50 -18.20
N SER A 481 30.21 -4.05 -17.94
CA SER A 481 29.99 -5.49 -18.04
C SER A 481 28.59 -5.87 -18.52
N ARG A 482 28.57 -6.34 -19.77
CA ARG A 482 27.89 -7.51 -20.35
C ARG A 482 26.39 -7.73 -20.10
N SER A 483 25.70 -7.68 -21.25
CA SER A 483 24.43 -8.30 -21.61
C SER A 483 24.31 -9.78 -21.22
N LEU A 484 23.14 -10.17 -20.69
CA LEU A 484 22.61 -11.53 -20.84
C LEU A 484 21.09 -11.47 -21.05
N SER A 485 20.67 -12.08 -22.15
CA SER A 485 19.29 -12.30 -22.60
C SER A 485 18.67 -13.50 -21.89
N ILE A 486 17.47 -13.36 -21.31
CA ILE A 486 16.58 -14.50 -21.01
C ILE A 486 15.13 -14.09 -21.28
N SER A 487 14.41 -15.03 -21.89
CA SER A 487 13.11 -14.96 -22.54
C SER A 487 11.89 -14.81 -21.61
N CYS A 488 10.82 -14.24 -22.18
CA CYS A 488 9.45 -14.24 -21.66
C CYS A 488 8.94 -15.62 -21.26
N ALA A 489 8.28 -15.67 -20.09
CA ALA A 489 7.15 -16.55 -19.83
C ALA A 489 6.16 -15.84 -18.88
N THR A 490 4.88 -16.01 -19.16
CA THR A 490 3.72 -15.20 -18.74
C THR A 490 3.08 -15.70 -17.43
N LEU A 491 2.27 -14.80 -16.81
CA LEU A 491 1.09 -15.00 -15.93
C LEU A 491 1.19 -14.88 -14.39
N ALA A 492 0.58 -13.78 -13.90
CA ALA A 492 -0.34 -13.56 -12.78
C ALA A 492 -0.11 -14.15 -11.35
N TYR A 493 -0.24 -13.31 -10.29
CA TYR A 493 -1.41 -13.23 -9.37
C TYR A 493 -1.11 -12.43 -8.08
N LEU A 494 -2.20 -11.95 -7.45
CA LEU A 494 -2.27 -11.40 -6.08
C LEU A 494 -1.76 -12.41 -5.04
N ASN A 495 -1.03 -11.95 -4.03
CA ASN A 495 -0.42 -12.83 -3.04
C ASN A 495 -1.39 -13.19 -1.89
N VAL A 496 -2.09 -14.31 -2.06
CA VAL A 496 -2.36 -15.27 -0.99
C VAL A 496 -1.67 -16.56 -1.40
N ILE A 497 -0.63 -16.97 -0.66
CA ILE A 497 0.16 -18.15 -1.01
C ILE A 497 -0.54 -19.39 -0.45
N LYS A 498 -1.14 -20.19 -1.33
CA LYS A 498 -1.62 -21.55 -1.02
C LYS A 498 -0.49 -22.52 -1.32
N TYR A 499 0.09 -23.16 -0.30
CA TYR A 499 1.13 -24.18 -0.50
C TYR A 499 0.47 -25.49 -0.95
N THR A 500 0.62 -25.84 -2.23
CA THR A 500 0.40 -27.22 -2.70
C THR A 500 1.75 -27.91 -2.89
N SER A 501 1.81 -29.18 -2.49
CA SER A 501 3.00 -30.01 -2.49
C SER A 501 3.66 -30.06 -3.88
N HIS A 502 4.97 -29.78 -3.91
CA HIS A 502 5.95 -29.95 -5.02
C HIS A 502 6.37 -28.70 -5.81
N ILE A 503 7.15 -27.78 -5.22
CA ILE A 503 8.16 -26.97 -5.96
C ILE A 503 9.37 -26.70 -5.04
N PRO A 504 10.63 -26.93 -5.48
CA PRO A 504 11.82 -26.66 -4.69
C PRO A 504 12.14 -25.16 -4.62
N LEU A 505 12.76 -24.81 -3.50
CA LEU A 505 12.87 -23.47 -2.96
C LEU A 505 14.11 -22.74 -3.52
N LEU A 506 13.92 -21.58 -4.14
CA LEU A 506 15.03 -20.66 -4.46
C LEU A 506 14.57 -19.20 -4.30
N MET A 507 14.78 -18.64 -3.12
CA MET A 507 14.89 -17.20 -2.94
C MET A 507 16.02 -16.90 -1.95
N VAL A 508 17.17 -16.55 -2.52
CA VAL A 508 18.18 -15.73 -1.87
C VAL A 508 17.95 -14.33 -2.42
N ASN A 509 17.63 -13.37 -1.56
CA ASN A 509 17.96 -11.98 -1.85
C ASN A 509 18.32 -11.24 -0.57
N ARG A 510 19.60 -10.88 -0.50
CA ARG A 510 20.22 -9.99 0.47
C ARG A 510 19.66 -8.58 0.28
N TRP A 511 19.21 -7.93 1.34
CA TRP A 511 19.26 -6.48 1.45
C TRP A 511 19.63 -6.06 2.88
N PHE A 512 20.45 -5.01 2.92
CA PHE A 512 21.24 -4.46 4.04
C PHE A 512 20.40 -3.72 5.09
#